data_AF-A0A961DRG1-F1
#
_entry.id   AF-A0A961DRG1-F1
#
_cell.length_a   1.000
_cell.length_b   1.000
_cell.length_c   1.000
_cell.angle_alpha   90.00
_cell.angle_beta   90.00
_cell.angle_gamma   90.00
#
_symmetry.space_group_name_H-M   'P 1'
#
loop_
_entity.id
_entity.type
_entity.pdbx_description
1 polymer ?
#
loop_
_entity_poly.entity_id
_entity_poly.type
_entity_poly.pdbx_seq_one_letter_code
_entity_poly.pdbx_strand_id
1 'polypeptide(L)'
;LIGFPPAAGWYGKFAIFKVLIDADTPAGYTLAIAIVVTSTIAAYYYLNVAKTMWFDDVADGDTTPIKVVPAVGVALAIAVVITMVLGVFPSLISDAANFTPMAAAGI
;
A
#
# COMPACT_ATOMS: atom_id res chain seq x y z
N LEU A 1 -3.74 2.35 -1.00
CA LEU A 1 -2.83 1.44 -1.74
C LEU A 1 -1.90 2.15 -2.74
N ILE A 2 -2.07 3.46 -2.95
CA ILE A 2 -1.33 4.29 -3.91
C ILE A 2 0.19 4.28 -3.77
N GLY A 3 0.70 3.78 -2.64
CA GLY A 3 2.09 3.98 -2.23
C GLY A 3 2.28 5.37 -1.62
N PHE A 4 1.41 5.76 -0.69
CA PHE A 4 1.64 6.97 0.11
C PHE A 4 2.77 6.67 1.11
N PRO A 5 3.83 7.49 1.21
CA PRO A 5 5.07 7.12 1.91
C PRO A 5 4.93 6.51 3.31
N PRO A 6 4.08 7.03 4.22
CA PRO A 6 3.92 6.45 5.55
C PRO A 6 3.04 5.19 5.61
N ALA A 7 2.41 4.76 4.53
CA ALA A 7 1.60 3.54 4.50
C ALA A 7 2.47 2.32 4.18
N ALA A 8 2.26 1.19 4.86
CA ALA A 8 3.04 -0.04 4.68
C ALA A 8 3.18 -0.49 3.21
N GLY A 9 2.15 -0.29 2.40
CA GLY A 9 2.17 -0.64 0.98
C GLY A 9 3.16 0.15 0.12
N TRP A 10 3.65 1.31 0.59
CA TRP A 10 4.73 2.04 -0.08
C TRP A 10 6.08 1.36 0.09
N TYR A 11 6.41 0.94 1.31
CA TYR A 11 7.68 0.28 1.60
C TYR A 11 7.85 -1.00 0.78
N GLY A 12 6.80 -1.82 0.65
CA GLY A 12 6.84 -3.04 -0.17
C GLY A 12 7.16 -2.77 -1.65
N LYS A 13 6.53 -1.75 -2.25
CA LYS A 13 6.82 -1.35 -3.63
C LYS A 13 8.24 -0.79 -3.78
N PHE A 14 8.68 0.03 -2.83
CA PHE A 14 10.02 0.62 -2.84
C PHE A 14 11.11 -0.44 -2.71
N ALA A 15 10.92 -1.44 -1.84
CA ALA A 15 11.85 -2.55 -1.68
C ALA A 15 12.02 -3.34 -2.99
N ILE A 16 10.92 -3.67 -3.68
CA ILE A 16 10.98 -4.36 -4.99
C ILE A 16 11.67 -3.48 -6.03
N PHE A 17 11.33 -2.18 -6.09
CA PHE A 17 11.95 -1.25 -7.03
C PHE A 17 13.46 -1.14 -6.83
N LYS A 18 13.91 -1.10 -5.57
CA LYS A 18 15.34 -1.10 -5.22
C LYS A 18 16.04 -2.37 -5.75
N VAL A 19 15.49 -3.56 -5.48
CA VAL A 19 16.08 -4.82 -5.95
C VAL A 19 16.16 -4.88 -7.49
N LEU A 20 15.16 -4.34 -8.19
CA LEU A 20 15.15 -4.34 -9.65
C LEU A 20 16.19 -3.41 -10.28
N ILE A 21 16.47 -2.26 -9.64
CA ILE A 21 17.54 -1.35 -10.06
C ILE A 21 18.91 -1.92 -9.69
N ASP A 22 19.05 -2.42 -8.46
CA ASP A 22 20.30 -2.99 -7.95
C ASP A 22 20.74 -4.24 -8.76
N ALA A 23 19.80 -4.93 -9.41
CA ALA A 23 20.10 -6.04 -10.30
C ALA A 23 20.86 -5.63 -11.58
N ASP A 24 20.84 -4.35 -11.96
CA ASP A 24 21.54 -3.78 -13.13
C ASP A 24 21.36 -4.56 -14.45
N THR A 25 20.16 -5.11 -14.65
CA THR A 25 19.82 -5.85 -15.88
C THR A 25 18.80 -5.10 -16.74
N PRO A 26 18.83 -5.27 -18.08
CA PRO A 26 17.80 -4.70 -18.97
C PRO A 26 16.37 -5.13 -18.59
N ALA A 27 16.22 -6.38 -18.13
CA ALA A 27 14.94 -6.88 -17.64
C ALA A 27 14.51 -6.21 -16.32
N GLY A 28 15.44 -6.00 -15.39
CA GLY A 28 15.21 -5.27 -14.14
C GLY A 28 14.71 -3.85 -14.37
N TYR A 29 15.36 -3.10 -15.26
CA TYR A 29 14.92 -1.76 -15.64
C TYR A 29 13.53 -1.75 -16.31
N THR A 30 13.26 -2.72 -17.19
CA THR A 30 11.95 -2.84 -17.85
C THR A 30 10.82 -3.08 -16.83
N LEU A 31 11.06 -3.97 -15.86
CA LEU A 31 10.10 -4.24 -14.77
C LEU A 31 9.94 -3.04 -13.85
N ALA A 32 11.03 -2.33 -13.52
CA ALA A 32 10.98 -1.13 -12.71
C ALA A 32 10.09 -0.05 -13.35
N ILE A 33 10.23 0.16 -14.67
CA ILE A 33 9.35 1.08 -15.43
C ILE A 33 7.90 0.61 -15.39
N ALA A 34 7.64 -0.69 -15.61
CA ALA A 34 6.29 -1.24 -15.56
C ALA A 34 5.62 -1.04 -14.18
N ILE A 35 6.37 -1.20 -13.09
CA ILE A 35 5.90 -0.95 -11.72
C ILE A 35 5.49 0.52 -11.53
N VAL A 36 6.30 1.45 -12.04
CA VAL A 36 6.00 2.89 -11.94
C VAL A 36 4.76 3.24 -12.74
N VAL A 37 4.67 2.79 -14.00
CA VAL A 37 3.52 3.07 -14.88
C VAL A 37 2.22 2.52 -14.28
N THR A 38 2.21 1.24 -13.88
CA THR A 38 1.03 0.62 -13.27
C THR A 38 0.65 1.28 -11.95
N SER A 39 1.62 1.73 -11.16
CA SER A 39 1.35 2.47 -9.91
C SER A 39 0.78 3.86 -10.18
N THR A 40 1.23 4.56 -11.22
CA THR A 40 0.69 5.88 -11.61
C THR A 40 -0.73 5.77 -12.14
N ILE A 41 -1.02 4.79 -13.00
CA ILE A 41 -2.39 4.49 -13.42
C ILE A 41 -3.24 4.17 -12.20
N ALA A 42 -2.69 3.41 -11.24
CA ALA A 42 -3.39 3.12 -10.02
C ALA A 42 -3.65 4.36 -9.16
N ALA A 43 -2.72 5.31 -9.17
CA ALA A 43 -2.88 6.55 -8.45
C ALA A 43 -4.06 7.37 -8.94
N TYR A 44 -4.30 7.40 -10.24
CA TYR A 44 -5.44 8.10 -10.80
C TYR A 44 -6.77 7.61 -10.22
N TYR A 45 -7.04 6.30 -10.23
CA TYR A 45 -8.33 5.80 -9.74
C TYR A 45 -8.49 5.94 -8.23
N TYR A 46 -7.42 5.75 -7.45
CA TYR A 46 -7.49 5.90 -5.99
C TYR A 46 -7.70 7.36 -5.57
N LEU A 47 -7.03 8.32 -6.24
CA LEU A 47 -7.25 9.73 -5.98
C LEU A 47 -8.65 10.17 -6.41
N ASN A 48 -9.20 9.61 -7.48
CA ASN A 48 -10.57 9.93 -7.90
C ASN A 48 -11.59 9.52 -6.84
N VAL A 49 -11.42 8.35 -6.21
CA VAL A 49 -12.26 7.94 -5.08
C VAL A 49 -12.12 8.89 -3.89
N ALA A 50 -10.90 9.24 -3.51
CA ALA A 50 -10.65 10.19 -2.42
C ALA A 50 -11.23 11.57 -2.72
N LYS A 51 -11.14 12.02 -3.97
CA LYS A 51 -11.74 13.26 -4.44
C LYS A 51 -13.26 13.22 -4.27
N THR A 52 -13.91 12.17 -4.75
CA THR A 52 -15.37 12.02 -4.63
C THR A 52 -15.83 11.95 -3.18
N MET A 53 -15.03 11.38 -2.27
CA MET A 53 -15.35 11.36 -0.84
C MET A 53 -15.32 12.73 -0.16
N TRP A 54 -14.50 13.67 -0.65
CA TRP A 54 -14.24 14.94 0.04
C TRP A 54 -14.77 16.19 -0.68
N PHE A 55 -14.87 16.15 -2.01
CA PHE A 55 -15.13 17.32 -2.84
C PHE A 55 -16.38 17.23 -3.70
N ASP A 56 -16.86 16.02 -4.01
CA ASP A 56 -18.07 15.88 -4.82
C ASP A 56 -19.29 15.89 -3.90
N ASP A 57 -20.38 16.51 -4.36
CA ASP A 57 -21.66 16.53 -3.64
C ASP A 57 -22.32 15.14 -3.62
N VAL A 58 -23.18 14.90 -2.63
CA VAL A 58 -23.93 13.64 -2.51
C VAL A 58 -24.91 13.52 -3.67
N ALA A 59 -24.72 12.50 -4.52
CA ALA A 59 -25.46 12.32 -5.77
C ALA A 59 -27.00 12.32 -5.61
N ASP A 60 -27.52 11.74 -4.52
CA ASP A 60 -28.96 11.63 -4.23
C ASP A 60 -29.43 12.59 -3.10
N GLY A 61 -28.54 13.44 -2.59
CA GLY A 61 -28.84 14.33 -1.45
C GLY A 61 -29.09 13.63 -0.11
N ASP A 62 -29.04 12.29 -0.05
CA ASP A 62 -29.20 11.51 1.16
C ASP A 62 -27.94 11.59 2.04
N THR A 63 -28.04 12.39 3.10
CA THR A 63 -26.97 12.58 4.09
C THR A 63 -27.20 11.75 5.36
N THR A 64 -28.09 10.75 5.30
CA THR A 64 -28.38 9.90 6.45
C THR A 64 -27.10 9.25 6.98
N PRO A 65 -26.79 9.38 8.29
CA PRO A 65 -25.57 8.83 8.86
C PRO A 65 -25.48 7.32 8.64
N ILE A 66 -24.36 6.87 8.06
CA ILE A 66 -24.08 5.44 7.89
C ILE A 66 -23.92 4.81 9.27
N LYS A 67 -24.80 3.87 9.60
CA LYS A 67 -24.73 3.11 10.86
C LYS A 67 -23.62 2.06 10.76
N VAL A 68 -22.46 2.38 11.30
CA VAL A 68 -21.33 1.45 11.38
C VAL A 68 -21.49 0.57 12.63
N VAL A 69 -21.55 -0.75 12.46
CA VAL A 69 -21.54 -1.70 13.59
C VAL A 69 -20.21 -1.57 14.33
N PRO A 70 -20.17 -1.54 15.68
CA PRO A 70 -18.93 -1.34 16.44
C PRO A 70 -17.80 -2.30 16.06
N ALA A 71 -18.12 -3.56 15.76
CA ALA A 71 -17.15 -4.55 15.30
C ALA A 71 -16.44 -4.13 13.99
N VAL A 72 -17.18 -3.55 13.04
CA VAL A 72 -16.62 -3.05 11.77
C VAL A 72 -15.74 -1.83 12.02
N GLY A 73 -16.19 -0.90 12.88
CA GLY A 73 -15.40 0.27 13.26
C GLY A 73 -14.06 -0.10 13.90
N VAL A 74 -14.08 -1.05 14.84
CA VAL A 74 -12.86 -1.57 15.49
C VAL A 74 -11.95 -2.28 14.49
N ALA A 75 -12.50 -3.14 13.62
CA ALA A 75 -11.71 -3.81 12.60
C ALA A 75 -11.02 -2.83 11.65
N LEU A 76 -11.73 -1.78 11.20
CA LEU A 76 -11.17 -0.71 10.38
C LEU A 76 -10.08 0.07 11.11
N ALA A 77 -10.31 0.43 12.37
CA ALA A 77 -9.33 1.14 13.18
C ALA A 77 -8.04 0.32 13.34
N ILE A 78 -8.17 -0.98 13.65
CA ILE A 78 -7.02 -1.90 13.74
C ILE A 78 -6.28 -1.96 12.40
N ALA A 79 -6.99 -2.14 11.29
CA ALA A 79 -6.38 -2.21 9.96
C ALA A 79 -5.60 -0.94 9.60
N VAL A 80 -6.16 0.25 9.90
CA VAL A 80 -5.50 1.54 9.68
C VAL A 80 -4.25 1.68 10.56
N VAL A 81 -4.37 1.37 11.86
CA VAL A 81 -3.25 1.46 12.80
C VAL A 81 -2.12 0.53 12.39
N ILE A 82 -2.41 -0.73 12.09
CA ILE A 82 -1.40 -1.69 11.64
C ILE A 82 -0.74 -1.20 10.34
N THR A 83 -1.52 -0.74 9.35
CA THR A 83 -0.98 -0.24 8.08
C THR A 83 -0.06 0.98 8.26
N MET A 84 -0.37 1.86 9.20
CA MET A 84 0.45 3.04 9.50
C MET A 84 1.70 2.65 10.31
N VAL A 85 1.55 1.83 11.35
CA VAL A 85 2.68 1.37 12.19
C VAL A 85 3.69 0.61 11.33
N LEU A 86 3.24 -0.29 10.47
CA LEU A 86 4.13 -1.07 9.59
C LEU A 86 4.76 -0.20 8.48
N GLY A 87 4.11 0.89 8.07
CA GLY A 87 4.69 1.82 7.11
C GLY A 87 5.74 2.76 7.73
N VAL A 88 5.52 3.20 8.97
CA VAL A 88 6.46 4.06 9.71
C VAL A 88 7.64 3.26 10.27
N PHE A 89 7.38 2.04 10.75
CA PHE A 89 8.37 1.12 11.30
C PHE A 89 8.47 -0.17 10.46
N PRO A 90 9.04 -0.09 9.25
CA PRO A 90 9.17 -1.24 8.37
C PRO A 90 10.11 -2.33 8.91
N SER A 91 10.95 -2.01 9.91
CA SER A 91 11.81 -2.98 10.60
C SER A 91 11.02 -4.17 11.17
N LEU A 92 9.78 -3.94 11.61
CA LEU A 92 8.91 -4.97 12.20
C LEU A 92 8.58 -6.10 11.22
N ILE A 93 8.58 -5.84 9.91
CA ILE A 93 8.29 -6.85 8.87
C ILE A 93 9.53 -7.29 8.12
N SER A 94 10.55 -6.45 7.99
CA SER A 94 11.80 -6.84 7.33
C SER A 94 12.50 -7.96 8.10
N ASP A 95 12.43 -7.95 9.43
CA ASP A 95 13.07 -8.97 10.27
C ASP A 95 12.39 -10.35 10.12
N ALA A 96 11.07 -10.37 9.97
CA ALA A 96 10.32 -11.59 9.64
C ALA A 96 10.60 -12.06 8.19
N ALA A 97 10.75 -11.13 7.25
CA ALA A 97 11.07 -11.44 5.85
C ALA A 97 12.49 -12.01 5.67
N ASN A 98 13.44 -11.66 6.55
CA ASN A 98 14.80 -12.19 6.56
C ASN A 98 14.89 -13.64 7.06
N PHE A 99 13.91 -14.11 7.84
CA PHE A 99 13.81 -15.53 8.26
C PHE A 99 13.40 -16.47 7.12
N THR A 100 12.59 -15.99 6.16
CA THR A 100 12.10 -16.77 5.01
C THR A 100 13.16 -17.19 3.98
N PRO A 101 14.13 -16.37 3.54
CA PRO A 101 15.20 -16.83 2.66
C PRO A 101 16.11 -17.86 3.33
N MET A 102 16.27 -17.82 4.66
CA MET A 102 16.98 -18.87 5.40
C MET A 102 16.18 -20.19 5.44
N ALA A 103 14.88 -20.12 5.71
CA ALA A 103 14.00 -21.30 5.69
C ALA A 103 13.81 -21.90 4.28
N ALA A 104 13.84 -21.08 3.22
CA ALA A 104 13.78 -21.53 1.83
C ALA A 104 15.14 -22.01 1.29
N ALA A 105 16.26 -21.63 1.92
CA ALA A 105 17.62 -22.07 1.57
C ALA A 105 18.01 -23.43 2.20
N GLY A 106 17.18 -24.04 3.05
CA GLY A 106 17.42 -25.39 3.55
C GLY A 106 18.67 -25.54 4.41
N ILE A 107 18.93 -24.57 5.30
CA ILE A 107 19.82 -24.69 6.45
C ILE A 107 19.07 -24.39 7.74
#